data_AF-A0A2V9MEV7-F1
#
_entry.id   AF-A0A2V9MEV7-F1
#
_cell.length_a   1.000
_cell.length_b   1.000
_cell.length_c   1.000
_cell.angle_alpha   90.00
_cell.angle_beta   90.00
_cell.angle_gamma   90.00
#
_symmetry.space_group_name_H-M   'P 1'
#
loop_
_entity.id
_entity.type
_entity.pdbx_description
1 polymer ?
#
loop_
_entity_poly.entity_id
_entity_poly.type
_entity_poly.pdbx_seq_one_letter_code
_entity_poly.pdbx_strand_id
1 'polypeptide(L)'
;MPVPWGINATFLDIDGNEFHLIQGPWLIDLLNAQRRAVEERKETERRAAYEMEIAKQVQARLFPRRSPPLETLEYAGACVPARQVGGDYYDFLNLGPGNLAFVIADIAGKGIGGALLMANLQANLRSQHALALEDLPRFLKSVNS
;
A
#
# COMPACT_ATOMS: atom_id res chain seq x y z
N MET A 1 31.33 -36.11 -7.27
CA MET A 1 32.07 -37.05 -6.40
C MET A 1 31.20 -37.32 -5.18
N PRO A 2 30.92 -38.59 -4.83
CA PRO A 2 30.09 -38.90 -3.67
C PRO A 2 30.89 -38.76 -2.37
N VAL A 3 30.26 -38.18 -1.35
CA VAL A 3 30.82 -37.96 0.00
C VAL A 3 30.77 -39.26 0.84
N PRO A 4 31.77 -39.57 1.69
CA PRO A 4 32.03 -40.94 2.15
C PRO A 4 31.18 -41.42 3.36
N TRP A 5 30.22 -40.64 3.85
CA TRP A 5 29.57 -40.91 5.15
C TRP A 5 28.03 -40.86 5.13
N GLY A 6 27.40 -41.02 3.96
CA GLY A 6 25.93 -41.12 3.85
C GLY A 6 25.45 -42.58 3.85
N ILE A 7 24.37 -42.88 4.57
CA ILE A 7 23.68 -44.16 4.43
C ILE A 7 22.93 -44.10 3.10
N ASN A 8 23.41 -44.84 2.10
CA ASN A 8 22.70 -45.10 0.86
C ASN A 8 22.11 -46.51 0.95
N ALA A 9 20.80 -46.60 1.14
CA ALA A 9 20.08 -47.87 1.02
C ALA A 9 19.23 -47.83 -0.25
N THR A 10 19.41 -48.83 -1.11
CA THR A 10 18.60 -49.02 -2.32
C THR A 10 17.55 -50.08 -2.02
N PHE A 11 16.29 -49.77 -2.30
CA PHE A 11 15.16 -50.67 -2.19
C PHE A 11 14.59 -50.92 -3.57
N LEU A 12 14.19 -52.16 -3.85
CA LEU A 12 13.40 -52.51 -5.01
C LEU A 12 11.98 -52.79 -4.53
N ASP A 13 10.98 -52.17 -5.15
CA ASP A 13 9.60 -52.59 -4.93
C ASP A 13 9.29 -53.92 -5.65
N ILE A 14 8.11 -54.47 -5.37
CA ILE A 14 7.60 -55.70 -5.97
C ILE A 14 7.39 -55.60 -7.49
N ASP A 15 7.33 -54.37 -8.04
CA ASP A 15 7.18 -54.09 -9.47
C ASP A 15 8.55 -53.83 -10.15
N GLY A 16 9.66 -53.83 -9.40
CA GLY A 16 11.02 -53.63 -9.89
C GLY A 16 11.49 -52.17 -9.94
N ASN A 17 10.77 -51.21 -9.33
CA ASN A 17 11.22 -49.83 -9.24
C ASN A 17 12.27 -49.67 -8.14
N GLU A 18 13.33 -48.93 -8.46
CA GLU A 18 14.46 -48.68 -7.58
C GLU A 18 14.27 -47.37 -6.78
N PHE A 19 14.34 -47.45 -5.45
CA PHE A 19 14.24 -46.33 -4.53
C PHE A 19 15.54 -46.18 -3.75
N HIS A 20 16.18 -45.00 -3.85
CA HIS A 20 17.38 -44.70 -3.10
C HIS A 20 17.05 -43.85 -1.87
N LEU A 21 17.24 -44.42 -0.68
CA LEU A 21 17.23 -43.67 0.57
C LEU A 21 18.61 -43.04 0.74
N ILE A 22 18.68 -41.74 0.49
CA ILE A 22 19.88 -40.94 0.73
C ILE A 22 19.67 -40.18 2.05
N GLN A 23 20.18 -40.72 3.16
CA GLN A 23 20.27 -39.95 4.42
C GLN A 23 21.66 -39.34 4.56
N GLY A 24 21.74 -38.02 4.39
CA GLY A 24 22.92 -37.21 4.70
C GLY A 24 22.53 -35.93 5.44
N PRO A 25 23.39 -35.41 6.35
CA PRO A 25 23.15 -34.14 7.07
C PRO A 25 22.77 -32.97 6.15
N TRP A 26 23.33 -32.96 4.93
CA TRP A 26 23.07 -31.96 3.90
C TRP A 26 21.60 -31.84 3.46
N LEU A 27 20.82 -32.93 3.49
CA LEU A 27 19.41 -32.90 3.09
C LEU A 27 18.57 -32.18 4.15
N ILE A 28 18.90 -32.39 5.42
CA ILE A 28 18.27 -31.70 6.55
C ILE A 28 18.64 -30.22 6.51
N ASP A 29 19.90 -29.88 6.26
CA ASP A 29 20.36 -28.50 6.14
C ASP A 29 19.68 -27.78 4.96
N LEU A 30 19.53 -28.45 3.82
CA LEU A 30 18.81 -27.92 2.65
C LEU A 30 17.33 -27.68 2.94
N LEU A 31 16.65 -28.64 3.57
CA LEU A 31 15.26 -28.51 4.00
C LEU A 31 15.08 -27.36 4.99
N ASN A 32 16.00 -27.21 5.95
CA ASN A 32 15.99 -26.12 6.91
C ASN A 32 16.23 -24.76 6.24
N ALA A 33 17.16 -24.67 5.28
CA ALA A 33 17.42 -23.47 4.51
C ALA A 33 16.20 -23.06 3.67
N GLN A 34 15.54 -24.02 3.00
CA GLN A 34 14.29 -23.78 2.27
C GLN A 34 13.18 -23.29 3.20
N ARG A 35 13.00 -23.93 4.36
CA ARG A 35 12.00 -23.50 5.36
C ARG A 35 12.25 -22.08 5.85
N ARG A 36 13.51 -21.72 6.15
CA ARG A 36 13.88 -20.36 6.55
C ARG A 36 13.58 -19.35 5.45
N ALA A 37 13.97 -19.62 4.21
CA ALA A 37 13.71 -18.72 3.09
C ALA A 37 12.20 -18.51 2.85
N VAL A 38 11.38 -19.55 3.01
CA VAL A 38 9.92 -19.44 2.91
C VAL A 38 9.34 -18.63 4.08
N GLU A 39 9.83 -18.84 5.30
CA GLU A 39 9.34 -18.11 6.48
C GLU A 39 9.73 -16.61 6.41
N GLU A 40 10.96 -16.31 6.01
CA GLU A 40 11.42 -14.94 5.78
C GLU A 40 10.56 -14.24 4.72
N ARG A 41 10.27 -14.91 3.60
CA ARG A 41 9.36 -14.36 2.58
C ARG A 41 7.98 -14.08 3.15
N LYS A 42 7.38 -15.04 3.85
CA LYS A 42 6.06 -14.84 4.47
C LYS A 42 6.07 -13.69 5.46
N GLU A 43 7.12 -13.54 6.25
CA GLU A 43 7.20 -12.45 7.22
C GLU A 43 7.36 -11.08 6.53
N THR A 44 8.16 -10.99 5.46
CA THR A 44 8.25 -9.77 4.66
C THR A 44 6.92 -9.40 4.00
N GLU A 45 6.20 -10.39 3.44
CA GLU A 45 4.87 -10.18 2.85
C GLU A 45 3.86 -9.73 3.91
N ARG A 46 3.87 -10.33 5.10
CA ARG A 46 3.00 -9.91 6.22
C ARG A 46 3.27 -8.48 6.65
N ARG A 47 4.54 -8.10 6.78
CA ARG A 47 4.93 -6.72 7.13
C ARG A 47 4.47 -5.73 6.06
N ALA A 48 4.72 -6.03 4.79
CA ALA A 48 4.29 -5.18 3.68
C ALA A 48 2.76 -5.04 3.61
N ALA A 49 2.02 -6.13 3.84
CA ALA A 49 0.56 -6.10 3.91
C ALA A 49 0.05 -5.24 5.07
N TYR A 50 0.70 -5.32 6.23
CA TYR A 50 0.35 -4.51 7.40
C TYR A 50 0.60 -3.01 7.16
N GLU A 51 1.74 -2.64 6.57
CA GLU A 51 2.04 -1.26 6.19
C GLU A 51 1.02 -0.69 5.20
N MET A 52 0.60 -1.52 4.24
CA MET A 52 -0.37 -1.12 3.23
C MET A 52 -1.79 -0.96 3.82
N GLU A 53 -2.16 -1.78 4.80
CA GLU A 53 -3.41 -1.63 5.54
C GLU A 53 -3.42 -0.34 6.38
N ILE A 54 -2.31 0.01 7.03
CA ILE A 54 -2.17 1.30 7.71
C ILE A 54 -2.33 2.45 6.71
N ALA A 55 -1.65 2.39 5.58
CA ALA A 55 -1.73 3.42 4.55
C ALA A 55 -3.19 3.64 4.06
N LYS A 56 -3.92 2.54 3.85
CA LYS A 56 -5.34 2.55 3.49
C LYS A 56 -6.20 3.22 4.57
N GLN A 57 -5.99 2.88 5.84
CA GLN A 57 -6.74 3.50 6.94
C GLN A 57 -6.47 5.00 7.07
N VAL A 58 -5.23 5.44 6.82
CA VAL A 58 -4.88 6.86 6.79
C VAL A 58 -5.60 7.54 5.62
N GLN A 59 -5.46 7.07 4.38
CA GLN A 59 -6.13 7.66 3.21
C GLN A 59 -7.66 7.72 3.38
N ALA A 60 -8.28 6.65 3.89
CA ALA A 60 -9.72 6.60 4.12
C ALA A 60 -10.22 7.70 5.09
N ARG A 61 -9.39 8.14 6.03
CA ARG A 61 -9.72 9.21 6.98
C ARG A 61 -9.52 10.60 6.40
N LEU A 62 -8.72 10.74 5.33
CA LEU A 62 -8.46 12.00 4.65
C LEU A 62 -9.58 12.38 3.68
N PHE A 63 -10.39 11.44 3.20
CA PHE A 63 -11.53 11.82 2.36
C PHE A 63 -12.59 12.63 3.13
N PRO A 64 -13.25 13.60 2.47
CA PRO A 64 -14.26 14.44 3.12
C PRO A 64 -15.42 13.58 3.62
N ARG A 65 -15.64 13.62 4.95
CA ARG A 65 -16.75 12.90 5.60
C ARG A 65 -18.09 13.61 5.48
N ARG A 66 -18.05 14.91 5.21
CA ARG A 66 -19.22 15.78 5.08
C ARG A 66 -18.98 16.77 3.97
N SER A 67 -20.00 16.95 3.14
CA SER A 67 -20.02 17.94 2.08
C SER A 67 -20.63 19.25 2.62
N PRO A 68 -19.95 20.40 2.51
CA PRO A 68 -20.57 21.70 2.81
C PRO A 68 -21.87 21.93 2.02
N PRO A 69 -23.01 22.21 2.66
CA PRO A 69 -24.26 22.41 1.92
C PRO A 69 -24.18 23.68 1.03
N LEU A 70 -24.69 23.56 -0.20
CA LEU A 70 -24.92 24.68 -1.11
C LEU A 70 -26.38 24.64 -1.54
N GLU A 71 -27.08 25.77 -1.43
CA GLU A 71 -28.50 25.87 -1.83
C GLU A 71 -28.69 25.72 -3.35
N THR A 72 -27.66 26.02 -4.12
CA THR A 72 -27.71 26.09 -5.59
C THR A 72 -27.15 24.87 -6.30
N LEU A 73 -26.49 23.94 -5.57
CA LEU A 73 -25.76 22.83 -6.17
C LEU A 73 -25.75 21.59 -5.27
N GLU A 74 -26.24 20.48 -5.80
CA GLU A 74 -26.06 19.15 -5.20
C GLU A 74 -24.81 18.47 -5.77
N TYR A 75 -23.99 17.89 -4.90
CA TYR A 75 -22.74 17.26 -5.30
C TYR A 75 -22.34 16.12 -4.37
N ALA A 76 -21.60 15.16 -4.92
CA ALA A 76 -21.05 14.02 -4.21
C ALA A 76 -19.67 13.68 -4.77
N GLY A 77 -18.86 12.98 -3.99
CA GLY A 77 -17.55 12.50 -4.40
C GLY A 77 -17.31 11.10 -3.86
N ALA A 78 -16.68 10.26 -4.67
CA ALA A 78 -16.23 8.93 -4.28
C ALA A 78 -14.89 8.65 -4.97
N CYS A 79 -13.97 8.01 -4.24
CA CYS A 79 -12.71 7.51 -4.77
C CYS A 79 -12.68 5.99 -4.57
N VAL A 80 -12.50 5.25 -5.66
CA VAL A 80 -12.44 3.78 -5.66
C VAL A 80 -11.02 3.37 -6.06
N PRO A 81 -10.15 3.02 -5.09
CA PRO A 81 -8.78 2.66 -5.41
C PRO A 81 -8.74 1.30 -6.13
N ALA A 82 -7.90 1.19 -7.17
CA ALA A 82 -7.70 -0.07 -7.91
C ALA A 82 -6.96 -1.15 -7.10
N ARG A 83 -6.25 -0.76 -6.04
CA ARG A 83 -5.54 -1.63 -5.09
C ARG A 83 -5.90 -1.23 -3.66
N GLN A 84 -5.05 -1.55 -2.68
CA GLN A 84 -5.26 -1.20 -1.27
C GLN A 84 -5.19 0.31 -1.00
N VAL A 85 -4.40 1.06 -1.78
CA VAL A 85 -4.32 2.53 -1.73
C VAL A 85 -4.28 3.10 -3.15
N GLY A 86 -4.80 4.32 -3.31
CA GLY A 86 -4.85 5.06 -4.58
C GLY A 86 -3.98 6.32 -4.56
N GLY A 87 -3.65 6.84 -5.75
CA GLY A 87 -3.05 8.17 -5.91
C GLY A 87 -4.09 9.29 -5.91
N ASP A 88 -5.36 8.96 -6.19
CA ASP A 88 -6.40 9.97 -6.36
C ASP A 88 -6.91 10.53 -5.03
N TYR A 89 -6.90 11.86 -4.94
CA TYR A 89 -7.40 12.66 -3.84
C TYR A 89 -8.53 13.56 -4.32
N TYR A 90 -9.56 13.71 -3.48
CA TYR A 90 -10.54 14.78 -3.64
C TYR A 90 -10.91 15.42 -2.30
N ASP A 91 -11.29 16.69 -2.32
CA ASP A 91 -11.78 17.43 -1.15
C ASP A 91 -12.79 18.50 -1.56
N PHE A 92 -13.61 18.92 -0.59
CA PHE A 92 -14.55 20.03 -0.72
C PHE A 92 -14.17 21.10 0.28
N LEU A 93 -13.68 22.24 -0.22
CA LEU A 93 -13.24 23.36 0.61
C LEU A 93 -14.32 24.44 0.60
N ASN A 94 -14.90 24.71 1.76
CA ASN A 94 -15.81 25.83 1.93
C ASN A 94 -14.99 27.12 1.96
N LEU A 95 -15.20 27.99 0.98
CA LEU A 95 -14.48 29.26 0.84
C LEU A 95 -15.25 30.45 1.43
N GLY A 96 -16.44 30.23 1.99
CA GLY A 96 -17.32 31.27 2.51
C GLY A 96 -18.69 31.27 1.82
N PRO A 97 -19.54 32.27 2.10
CA PRO A 97 -20.93 32.28 1.64
C PRO A 97 -21.02 32.14 0.12
N GLY A 98 -21.67 31.08 -0.35
CA GLY A 98 -21.89 30.80 -1.78
C GLY A 98 -20.65 30.32 -2.55
N ASN A 99 -19.50 30.16 -1.91
CA ASN A 99 -18.25 29.79 -2.57
C ASN A 99 -17.73 28.43 -2.09
N LEU A 100 -17.58 27.50 -3.03
CA LEU A 100 -17.05 26.16 -2.79
C LEU A 100 -15.96 25.84 -3.81
N ALA A 101 -14.84 25.31 -3.32
CA ALA A 101 -13.80 24.75 -4.18
C ALA A 101 -13.87 23.22 -4.17
N PHE A 102 -13.82 22.66 -5.38
CA PHE A 102 -13.62 21.24 -5.64
C PHE A 102 -12.13 21.00 -5.86
N VAL A 103 -11.55 20.13 -5.06
CA VAL A 103 -10.15 19.71 -5.23
C VAL A 103 -10.15 18.31 -5.79
N ILE A 104 -9.39 18.09 -6.85
CA ILE A 104 -9.04 16.78 -7.39
C ILE A 104 -7.54 16.79 -7.64
N ALA A 105 -6.81 15.81 -7.13
CA ALA A 105 -5.37 15.70 -7.29
C ALA A 105 -4.95 14.25 -7.48
N ASP A 106 -3.91 14.02 -8.29
CA ASP A 106 -3.21 12.74 -8.39
C ASP A 106 -1.88 12.86 -7.64
N ILE A 107 -1.72 12.00 -6.63
CA ILE A 107 -0.57 12.01 -5.73
C ILE A 107 0.41 10.94 -6.20
N ALA A 108 1.59 11.40 -6.59
CA ALA A 108 2.70 10.52 -6.91
C ALA A 108 3.15 9.74 -5.65
N GLY A 109 2.78 8.47 -5.58
CA GLY A 109 3.20 7.60 -4.48
C GLY A 109 2.43 6.30 -4.41
N LYS A 110 2.95 5.34 -3.64
CA LYS A 110 2.25 4.10 -3.30
C LYS A 110 2.50 3.74 -1.84
N GLY A 111 1.57 3.01 -1.23
CA GLY A 111 1.66 2.62 0.17
C GLY A 111 1.68 3.82 1.12
N ILE A 112 2.46 3.71 2.19
CA ILE A 112 2.43 4.66 3.30
C ILE A 112 2.97 6.05 2.93
N GLY A 113 3.96 6.12 2.03
CA GLY A 113 4.51 7.40 1.56
C GLY A 113 3.47 8.24 0.82
N GLY A 114 2.67 7.61 -0.05
CA GLY A 114 1.57 8.29 -0.75
C GLY A 114 0.48 8.78 0.21
N ALA A 115 0.14 7.99 1.22
CA ALA A 115 -0.82 8.39 2.25
C ALA A 115 -0.35 9.60 3.07
N LEU A 116 0.95 9.66 3.40
CA LEU A 116 1.53 10.80 4.12
C LEU A 116 1.58 12.08 3.25
N LEU A 117 1.91 11.95 1.96
CA LEU A 117 1.86 13.06 1.02
C LEU A 117 0.43 13.61 0.88
N MET A 118 -0.57 12.73 0.79
CA MET A 118 -1.99 13.11 0.81
C MET A 118 -2.38 13.87 2.07
N ALA A 119 -1.91 13.42 3.24
CA ALA A 119 -2.19 14.10 4.50
C ALA A 119 -1.57 15.50 4.56
N ASN A 120 -0.34 15.64 4.05
CA ASN A 120 0.34 16.93 3.97
C ASN A 120 -0.37 17.88 3.00
N LEU A 121 -0.72 17.41 1.81
CA LEU A 121 -1.49 18.15 0.81
C LEU A 121 -2.82 18.64 1.41
N GLN A 122 -3.58 17.75 2.04
CA GLN A 122 -4.84 18.12 2.70
C GLN A 122 -4.63 19.20 3.77
N ALA A 123 -3.62 19.04 4.63
CA ALA A 123 -3.35 20.00 5.70
C ALA A 123 -3.01 21.39 5.13
N ASN A 124 -2.19 21.46 4.08
CA ASN A 124 -1.86 22.71 3.41
C ASN A 124 -3.08 23.36 2.76
N LEU A 125 -3.86 22.59 1.99
CA LEU A 125 -5.10 23.06 1.38
C LEU A 125 -6.07 23.62 2.44
N ARG A 126 -6.30 22.89 3.53
CA ARG A 126 -7.21 23.32 4.60
C ARG A 126 -6.66 24.46 5.44
N SER A 127 -5.36 24.65 5.53
CA SER A 127 -4.75 25.80 6.21
C SER A 127 -4.89 27.08 5.39
N GLN A 128 -4.76 26.97 4.06
CA GLN A 128 -4.62 28.13 3.17
C GLN A 128 -5.82 28.38 2.25
N HIS A 129 -6.89 27.58 2.34
CA HIS A 129 -8.05 27.68 1.45
C HIS A 129 -8.66 29.09 1.35
N ALA A 130 -8.59 29.90 2.42
CA ALA A 130 -9.06 31.29 2.39
C ALA A 130 -8.37 32.16 1.31
N LEU A 131 -7.11 31.86 0.96
CA LEU A 131 -6.36 32.57 -0.08
C LEU A 131 -6.79 32.18 -1.50
N ALA A 132 -7.50 31.06 -1.66
CA ALA A 132 -7.90 30.56 -2.97
C ALA A 132 -8.91 31.49 -3.68
N LEU A 133 -9.68 32.28 -2.94
CA LEU A 133 -10.58 33.30 -3.50
C LEU A 133 -9.84 34.52 -4.04
N GLU A 134 -8.66 34.81 -3.50
CA GLU A 134 -7.90 36.02 -3.86
C GLU A 134 -6.94 35.74 -5.03
N ASP A 135 -6.23 34.61 -5.02
CA ASP A 135 -5.22 34.27 -6.02
C ASP A 135 -5.00 32.76 -6.12
N LEU A 136 -5.77 32.11 -6.99
CA LEU A 136 -5.68 30.67 -7.24
C LEU A 136 -4.28 30.23 -7.74
N PRO A 137 -3.62 30.91 -8.70
CA PRO A 137 -2.24 30.58 -9.08
C PRO A 137 -1.24 30.61 -7.92
N ARG A 138 -1.34 31.59 -7.02
CA ARG A 138 -0.46 31.70 -5.84
C ARG A 138 -0.76 30.62 -4.81
N PHE A 139 -2.03 30.32 -4.59
CA PHE A 139 -2.46 29.21 -3.74
C PHE A 139 -1.89 27.88 -4.24
N LEU A 140 -2.04 27.57 -5.54
CA LEU A 140 -1.48 26.36 -6.14
C LEU A 140 0.05 26.29 -6.04
N LYS A 141 0.75 27.43 -6.19
CA LYS A 141 2.21 27.49 -5.98
C LYS A 141 2.60 27.20 -4.52
N SER A 142 1.85 27.70 -3.55
CA SER A 142 2.13 27.48 -2.13
C SER A 142 1.91 26.02 -1.72
N VAL A 143 1.02 25.31 -2.39
CA VAL A 143 0.75 23.89 -2.13
C VAL A 143 1.82 22.98 -2.75
N ASN A 144 2.48 23.44 -3.82
CA ASN A 144 3.53 22.70 -4.53
C ASN A 144 4.97 23.00 -4.05
N SER A 145 5.17 23.83 -3.03
CA SER A 145 6.50 24.25 -2.56
C SER A 145 7.08 23.37 -1.46
#